data_AF-A0A2V6Q414-F1
#
_entry.id   AF-A0A2V6Q414-F1
#
_cell.length_a   1.000
_cell.length_b   1.000
_cell.length_c   1.000
_cell.angle_alpha   90.00
_cell.angle_beta   90.00
_cell.angle_gamma   90.00
#
_symmetry.space_group_name_H-M   'P 1'
#
loop_
_entity.id
_entity.type
_entity.pdbx_description
1 polymer ?
#
loop_
_entity_poly.entity_id
_entity_poly.type
_entity_poly.pdbx_seq_one_letter_code
_entity_poly.pdbx_strand_id
1 'polypeptide(L)'
;MVRHVMKARLPSPRFAWCLLIVAATLGLALAGAHWRARQATDVGERLVVEGHYRRAIRTLSRAVALAPDEARAHFYLGIAYSRIGMPEGAMAHLREAVRLAPREPRYRETLDHATRDTAQDVCGDRCAESH
;
A
#
# COMPACT_ATOMS: atom_id res chain seq x y z
N MET A 1 -13.90 -31.86 -48.65
CA MET A 1 -13.01 -31.07 -47.77
C MET A 1 -13.81 -29.89 -47.20
N VAL A 2 -14.56 -30.11 -46.12
CA VAL A 2 -15.38 -29.06 -45.47
C VAL A 2 -14.85 -28.88 -44.05
N ARG A 3 -14.25 -27.71 -43.79
CA ARG A 3 -13.73 -27.31 -42.47
C ARG A 3 -14.90 -27.09 -41.52
N HIS A 4 -14.99 -27.90 -40.47
CA HIS A 4 -15.83 -27.63 -39.31
C HIS A 4 -15.32 -26.36 -38.61
N VAL A 5 -16.01 -25.25 -38.85
CA VAL A 5 -15.93 -24.06 -38.00
C VAL A 5 -16.55 -24.46 -36.65
N MET A 6 -15.70 -24.62 -35.64
CA MET A 6 -16.12 -24.76 -34.24
C MET A 6 -16.86 -23.47 -33.84
N LYS A 7 -18.19 -23.48 -33.94
CA LYS A 7 -19.04 -22.48 -33.30
C LYS A 7 -18.90 -22.64 -31.79
N ALA A 8 -18.13 -21.75 -31.16
CA ALA A 8 -18.13 -21.59 -29.72
C ALA A 8 -19.58 -21.38 -29.26
N ARG A 9 -20.13 -22.37 -28.53
CA ARG A 9 -21.48 -22.30 -27.96
C ARG A 9 -21.44 -21.28 -26.82
N LEU A 10 -21.87 -20.05 -27.11
CA LEU A 10 -22.12 -19.03 -26.10
C LEU A 10 -23.24 -19.53 -25.15
N PRO A 11 -23.10 -19.34 -23.82
CA PRO A 11 -24.15 -19.71 -22.87
C PRO A 11 -25.41 -18.87 -23.09
N SER A 12 -26.58 -19.45 -22.82
CA SER A 12 -27.89 -18.84 -23.11
C SER A 12 -28.07 -17.50 -22.37
N PRO A 13 -28.92 -16.58 -22.88
CA PRO A 13 -28.96 -15.17 -22.41
C PRO A 13 -29.26 -15.02 -20.91
N ARG A 14 -29.93 -16.00 -20.30
CA ARG A 14 -30.21 -16.02 -18.86
C ARG A 14 -28.93 -16.22 -18.02
N PHE A 15 -28.00 -17.04 -18.48
CA PHE A 15 -26.72 -17.26 -17.79
C PHE A 15 -25.75 -16.09 -18.00
N ALA A 16 -25.81 -15.42 -19.16
CA ALA A 16 -25.03 -14.21 -19.42
C ALA A 16 -25.39 -13.09 -18.42
N TRP A 17 -26.69 -12.89 -18.15
CA TRP A 17 -27.14 -11.90 -17.16
C TRP A 17 -26.77 -12.28 -15.72
N CYS A 18 -26.89 -13.56 -15.34
CA CYS A 18 -26.43 -14.01 -14.02
C CYS A 18 -24.93 -13.82 -13.82
N LEU A 19 -24.11 -14.10 -14.84
CA LEU A 19 -22.65 -13.90 -14.77
C LEU A 19 -22.29 -12.41 -14.64
N LEU A 20 -23.01 -11.52 -15.34
CA LEU A 20 -22.84 -10.07 -15.19
C LEU A 20 -23.23 -9.57 -13.79
N ILE A 21 -24.32 -10.08 -13.22
CA ILE A 21 -24.77 -9.71 -11.87
C ILE A 21 -23.77 -10.19 -10.81
N VAL A 22 -23.27 -11.42 -10.92
CA VAL A 22 -22.26 -11.96 -9.98
C VAL A 22 -20.93 -11.22 -10.12
N ALA A 23 -20.50 -10.88 -11.34
CA ALA A 23 -19.30 -10.07 -11.54
C ALA A 23 -19.47 -8.65 -10.97
N ALA A 24 -20.66 -8.05 -11.10
CA ALA A 24 -20.96 -6.72 -10.58
C ALA A 24 -20.99 -6.68 -9.04
N THR A 25 -21.56 -7.71 -8.39
CA THR A 25 -21.56 -7.78 -6.91
C THR A 25 -20.17 -8.09 -6.35
N LEU A 26 -19.37 -8.91 -7.04
CA LEU A 26 -17.97 -9.14 -6.67
C LEU A 26 -17.13 -7.85 -6.81
N GLY A 27 -17.37 -7.06 -7.86
CA GLY A 27 -16.75 -5.75 -8.07
C GLY A 27 -17.15 -4.72 -7.00
N LEU A 28 -18.42 -4.67 -6.60
CA LEU A 28 -18.90 -3.79 -5.52
C LEU A 28 -18.37 -4.19 -4.14
N ALA A 29 -18.19 -5.49 -3.87
CA ALA A 29 -17.65 -5.97 -2.59
C ALA A 29 -16.18 -5.54 -2.41
N LEU A 30 -15.38 -5.58 -3.48
CA LEU A 30 -14.01 -5.07 -3.49
C LEU A 30 -13.96 -3.54 -3.38
N ALA A 31 -14.93 -2.84 -4.01
CA ALA A 31 -15.11 -1.41 -3.81
C ALA A 31 -15.40 -1.07 -2.33
N GLY A 32 -16.12 -1.97 -1.65
CA GLY A 32 -16.42 -1.94 -0.22
C GLY A 32 -15.19 -1.95 0.71
N ALA A 33 -14.18 -2.74 0.38
CA ALA A 33 -12.98 -2.85 1.20
C ALA A 33 -12.07 -1.62 1.06
N HIS A 34 -11.94 -1.08 -0.17
CA HIS A 34 -11.08 0.07 -0.41
C HIS A 34 -11.54 1.34 0.30
N TRP A 35 -12.85 1.57 0.48
CA TRP A 35 -13.33 2.81 1.11
C TRP A 35 -13.06 2.82 2.60
N ARG A 36 -13.18 1.66 3.24
CA ARG A 36 -12.82 1.47 4.66
C ARG A 36 -11.32 1.64 4.88
N ALA A 37 -10.51 1.10 3.98
CA ALA A 37 -9.07 1.28 4.04
C ALA A 37 -8.66 2.75 3.84
N ARG A 38 -9.26 3.46 2.88
CA ARG A 38 -9.02 4.89 2.69
C ARG A 38 -9.43 5.73 3.91
N GLN A 39 -10.60 5.50 4.48
CA GLN A 39 -11.01 6.18 5.71
C GLN A 39 -10.03 5.93 6.87
N ALA A 40 -9.60 4.67 7.07
CA ALA A 40 -8.62 4.35 8.10
C ALA A 40 -7.27 5.03 7.83
N THR A 41 -6.91 5.21 6.56
CA THR A 41 -5.70 5.92 6.14
C THR A 41 -5.76 7.40 6.49
N ASP A 42 -6.89 8.06 6.22
CA ASP A 42 -7.06 9.48 6.56
C ASP A 42 -6.98 9.73 8.08
N VAL A 43 -7.55 8.81 8.89
CA VAL A 43 -7.39 8.86 10.35
C VAL A 43 -5.92 8.62 10.76
N GLY A 44 -5.25 7.68 10.10
CA GLY A 44 -3.83 7.42 10.32
C GLY A 44 -2.95 8.62 10.00
N GLU A 45 -3.18 9.28 8.88
CA GLU A 45 -2.51 10.51 8.47
C GLU A 45 -2.65 11.61 9.53
N ARG A 46 -3.88 11.88 9.98
CA ARG A 46 -4.13 12.86 11.04
C ARG A 46 -3.37 12.54 12.32
N LEU A 47 -3.34 11.26 12.72
CA LEU A 47 -2.58 10.83 13.89
C LEU A 47 -1.07 11.02 13.72
N VAL A 48 -0.53 10.89 12.50
CA VAL A 48 0.88 11.21 12.22
C VAL A 48 1.13 12.71 12.37
N VAL A 49 0.24 13.55 11.84
CA VAL A 49 0.33 15.02 11.96
C VAL A 49 0.23 15.48 13.41
N GLU A 50 -0.64 14.85 14.21
CA GLU A 50 -0.79 15.09 15.65
C GLU A 50 0.38 14.53 16.49
N GLY A 51 1.32 13.79 15.88
CA GLY A 51 2.48 13.19 16.57
C GLY A 51 2.17 11.89 17.32
N HIS A 52 0.96 11.34 17.18
CA HIS A 52 0.53 10.10 17.82
C HIS A 52 0.97 8.84 17.05
N TYR A 53 2.28 8.71 16.78
CA TYR A 53 2.86 7.70 15.88
C TYR A 53 2.49 6.25 16.23
N ARG A 54 2.54 5.87 17.51
CA ARG A 54 2.16 4.50 17.94
C ARG A 54 0.69 4.18 17.64
N ARG A 55 -0.20 5.17 17.74
CA ARG A 55 -1.62 4.99 17.42
C ARG A 55 -1.84 5.00 15.92
N ALA A 56 -1.12 5.87 15.19
CA ALA A 56 -1.11 5.90 13.73
C ALA A 56 -0.72 4.52 13.17
N ILE A 57 0.35 3.90 13.67
CA ILE A 57 0.78 2.56 13.24
C ILE A 57 -0.35 1.55 13.40
N ARG A 58 -1.00 1.47 14.57
CA ARG A 58 -2.11 0.51 14.76
C ARG A 58 -3.27 0.74 13.80
N THR A 59 -3.62 2.00 13.53
CA THR A 59 -4.72 2.34 12.61
C THR A 59 -4.33 2.03 11.16
N LEU A 60 -3.13 2.40 10.75
CA LEU A 60 -2.64 2.21 9.39
C LEU A 60 -2.33 0.74 9.09
N SER A 61 -1.82 -0.05 10.05
CA SER A 61 -1.65 -1.49 9.89
C SER A 61 -2.99 -2.19 9.59
N ARG A 62 -4.08 -1.71 10.20
CA ARG A 62 -5.44 -2.19 9.86
C ARG A 62 -5.85 -1.75 8.46
N ALA A 63 -5.52 -0.53 8.06
CA ALA A 63 -5.79 -0.06 6.69
C ALA A 63 -5.08 -0.93 5.65
N VAL A 64 -3.79 -1.23 5.85
CA VAL A 64 -3.00 -2.12 4.98
C VAL A 64 -3.54 -3.56 5.01
N ALA A 65 -4.01 -4.05 6.15
CA ALA A 65 -4.64 -5.38 6.21
C ALA A 65 -5.95 -5.47 5.41
N LEU A 66 -6.68 -4.35 5.29
CA LEU A 66 -7.93 -4.26 4.51
C LEU A 66 -7.68 -4.02 3.02
N ALA A 67 -6.69 -3.20 2.69
CA ALA A 67 -6.25 -2.92 1.33
C ALA A 67 -4.72 -2.88 1.28
N PRO A 68 -4.06 -4.02 0.98
CA PRO A 68 -2.61 -4.10 0.90
C PRO A 68 -2.00 -3.23 -0.22
N ASP A 69 -2.82 -2.84 -1.19
CA ASP A 69 -2.48 -2.03 -2.36
C ASP A 69 -2.66 -0.51 -2.13
N GLU A 70 -3.05 -0.08 -0.94
CA GLU A 70 -3.20 1.34 -0.62
C GLU A 70 -1.82 1.99 -0.35
N ALA A 71 -1.26 2.63 -1.37
CA ALA A 71 0.07 3.25 -1.31
C ALA A 71 0.18 4.33 -0.23
N ARG A 72 -0.88 5.12 0.02
CA ARG A 72 -0.88 6.15 1.09
C ARG A 72 -0.72 5.52 2.48
N ALA A 73 -1.35 4.37 2.71
CA ALA A 73 -1.28 3.71 4.02
C ALA A 73 0.15 3.24 4.33
N HIS A 74 0.83 2.66 3.34
CA HIS A 74 2.25 2.30 3.46
C HIS A 74 3.14 3.52 3.66
N PHE A 75 2.87 4.62 2.95
CA PHE A 75 3.62 5.85 3.10
C PHE A 75 3.56 6.42 4.54
N TYR A 76 2.35 6.57 5.10
CA TYR A 76 2.20 7.08 6.47
C TYR A 76 2.70 6.10 7.54
N LEU A 77 2.66 4.78 7.28
CA LEU A 77 3.34 3.80 8.14
C LEU A 77 4.84 4.03 8.14
N GLY A 78 5.43 4.25 6.96
CA GLY A 78 6.83 4.62 6.79
C GLY A 78 7.24 5.79 7.68
N ILE A 79 6.48 6.90 7.58
CA ILE A 79 6.71 8.09 8.41
C ILE A 79 6.56 7.77 9.90
N ALA A 80 5.50 7.06 10.28
CA ALA A 80 5.24 6.75 11.68
C ALA A 80 6.33 5.85 12.28
N TYR A 81 6.84 4.87 11.53
CA TYR A 81 7.97 4.02 11.93
C TYR A 81 9.27 4.79 12.06
N SER A 82 9.57 5.68 11.11
CA SER A 82 10.75 6.55 11.16
C SER A 82 10.73 7.41 12.42
N ARG A 83 9.56 7.96 12.77
CA ARG A 83 9.39 8.82 13.96
C ARG A 83 9.49 8.09 15.29
N ILE A 84 9.30 6.77 15.34
CA ILE A 84 9.51 5.96 16.55
C ILE A 84 10.91 5.35 16.62
N GLY A 85 11.82 5.71 15.72
CA GLY A 85 13.19 5.20 15.70
C GLY A 85 13.30 3.78 15.14
N MET A 86 12.39 3.37 14.26
CA MET A 86 12.43 2.07 13.57
C MET A 86 12.64 2.28 12.06
N PRO A 87 13.85 2.69 11.64
CA PRO A 87 14.09 3.08 10.27
C PRO A 87 14.02 1.91 9.27
N GLU A 88 14.34 0.68 9.69
CA GLU A 88 14.27 -0.50 8.82
C GLU A 88 12.81 -0.80 8.43
N GLY A 89 11.90 -0.73 9.40
CA GLY A 89 10.47 -0.86 9.18
C GLY A 89 9.92 0.28 8.32
N ALA A 90 10.43 1.49 8.53
CA ALA A 90 10.07 2.65 7.72
C ALA A 90 10.42 2.45 6.24
N MET A 91 11.65 2.03 5.95
CA MET A 91 12.12 1.78 4.59
C MET A 91 11.33 0.66 3.90
N ALA A 92 10.98 -0.40 4.61
CA ALA A 92 10.18 -1.49 4.04
C ALA A 92 8.82 -1.00 3.52
N HIS A 93 8.10 -0.21 4.33
CA HIS A 93 6.82 0.35 3.93
C HIS A 93 6.95 1.44 2.86
N LEU A 94 7.99 2.29 2.93
CA LEU A 94 8.22 3.32 1.91
C LEU A 94 8.56 2.71 0.53
N ARG A 95 9.33 1.62 0.49
CA ARG A 95 9.59 0.88 -0.76
C ARG A 95 8.30 0.32 -1.36
N GLU A 96 7.41 -0.19 -0.54
CA GLU A 96 6.12 -0.68 -1.00
C GLU A 96 5.24 0.45 -1.55
N ALA A 97 5.22 1.61 -0.89
CA ALA A 97 4.51 2.79 -1.40
C ALA A 97 5.04 3.24 -2.78
N VAL A 98 6.37 3.25 -2.97
CA VAL A 98 6.99 3.56 -4.27
C VAL A 98 6.65 2.50 -5.32
N ARG A 99 6.59 1.22 -4.95
CA ARG A 99 6.21 0.13 -5.87
C ARG A 99 4.77 0.25 -6.33
N LEU A 100 3.85 0.59 -5.42
CA LEU A 100 2.41 0.72 -5.71
C LEU A 100 2.10 1.99 -6.51
N ALA A 101 2.78 3.10 -6.21
CA ALA A 101 2.58 4.38 -6.88
C ALA A 101 3.92 5.00 -7.31
N PRO A 102 4.55 4.49 -8.39
CA PRO A 102 5.85 4.96 -8.84
C PRO A 102 5.83 6.38 -9.41
N ARG A 103 4.63 6.90 -9.72
CA ARG A 103 4.43 8.26 -10.24
C ARG A 103 4.31 9.32 -9.14
N GLU A 104 4.26 8.92 -7.88
CA GLU A 104 4.18 9.85 -6.76
C GLU A 104 5.58 10.21 -6.25
N PRO A 105 6.11 11.41 -6.58
CA PRO A 105 7.47 11.79 -6.24
C PRO A 105 7.70 11.83 -4.72
N ARG A 106 6.67 12.21 -3.94
CA ARG A 106 6.76 12.29 -2.48
C ARG A 106 7.20 10.98 -1.83
N TYR A 107 6.76 9.84 -2.37
CA TYR A 107 7.09 8.52 -1.82
C TYR A 107 8.56 8.20 -2.03
N ARG A 108 9.06 8.51 -3.23
CA ARG A 108 10.47 8.31 -3.57
C ARG A 108 11.37 9.26 -2.78
N GLU A 109 11.01 10.53 -2.70
CA GLU A 109 11.75 11.53 -1.93
C GLU A 109 11.86 11.15 -0.45
N THR A 110 10.76 10.68 0.14
CA THR A 110 10.75 10.28 1.55
C THR A 110 11.56 9.00 1.79
N LEU A 111 11.52 8.04 0.85
CA LEU A 111 12.40 6.87 0.90
C LEU A 111 13.87 7.28 0.84
N ASP A 112 14.23 8.18 -0.09
CA ASP A 112 15.60 8.68 -0.23
C ASP A 112 16.07 9.37 1.06
N HIS A 113 15.23 10.21 1.67
CA HIS A 113 15.53 10.82 2.97
C HIS A 113 15.76 9.77 4.06
N ALA A 114 14.84 8.81 4.21
CA ALA A 114 14.97 7.75 5.22
C ALA A 114 16.24 6.89 5.02
N THR A 115 16.65 6.67 3.76
CA THR A 115 17.89 5.94 3.46
C THR A 115 19.16 6.75 3.74
N ARG A 116 19.11 8.07 3.60
CA ARG A 116 20.27 8.95 3.89
C ARG A 116 20.50 9.08 5.38
N ASP A 117 19.43 9.26 6.15
CA ASP A 117 19.49 9.35 7.62
C ASP A 117 20.17 8.10 8.19
N THR A 118 19.70 6.92 7.78
CA THR A 118 20.31 5.65 8.20
C THR A 118 21.76 5.50 7.74
N ALA A 119 22.08 5.90 6.51
CA ALA A 119 23.46 5.83 6.00
C ALA A 119 24.44 6.71 6.78
N GLN A 120 23.98 7.88 7.28
CA GLN A 120 24.79 8.74 8.13
C GLN A 120 25.06 8.13 9.51
N ASP A 121 24.08 7.47 10.12
CA ASP A 121 24.26 6.75 11.39
C ASP A 121 25.30 5.63 11.25
N VAL A 122 25.22 4.80 10.19
CA VAL A 122 26.18 3.71 9.99
C VAL A 122 27.60 4.21 9.60
N CYS A 123 27.74 5.47 9.16
CA CYS A 123 29.06 6.06 8.90
C CYS A 123 29.64 6.65 10.20
N GLY A 124 28.79 7.25 11.05
CA GLY A 124 29.17 7.74 12.37
C GLY A 124 29.74 6.65 13.27
N ASP A 125 29.12 5.46 13.28
CA ASP A 125 29.57 4.34 14.11
C ASP A 125 30.89 3.73 13.61
N ARG A 126 31.09 3.64 12.28
CA ARG A 126 32.33 3.09 11.69
C ARG A 126 33.53 4.03 11.75
N CYS A 127 33.32 5.34 11.89
CA CYS A 127 34.41 6.29 12.11
C CYS A 127 34.93 6.27 13.56
N ALA A 128 34.15 5.75 14.52
CA ALA A 128 34.54 5.66 15.93
C ALA A 128 35.47 4.46 16.22
N GLU A 129 35.46 3.42 15.39
CA GLU A 129 36.29 2.22 15.55
C GLU A 129 37.66 2.31 14.85
N SER A 130 37.93 3.38 14.10
CA SER A 130 39.19 3.57 13.35
C SER A 130 40.23 4.45 14.06
N HIS A 131 40.09 4.69 15.36
CA HIS A 131 41.05 5.45 16.18
C HIS A 131 41.62 4.62 17.34
#